data_AF-A0A6I2WXJ3-F1
#
_entry.id   AF-A0A6I2WXJ3-F1
#
_cell.length_a   1.000
_cell.length_b   1.000
_cell.length_c   1.000
_cell.angle_alpha   90.00
_cell.angle_beta   90.00
_cell.angle_gamma   90.00
#
_symmetry.space_group_name_H-M   'P 1'
#
loop_
_entity.id
_entity.type
_entity.pdbx_description
1 polymer ?
#
loop_
_entity_poly.entity_id
_entity_poly.type
_entity_poly.pdbx_seq_one_letter_code
_entity_poly.pdbx_strand_id
1 'polypeptide(L)'
;AVDLSGRPYLVHHQPQIVELIGTFDTTLGKHIWESIVAQAQIALHVRVLEGSNAHHVLEAQFKAVARALKDAVSLDKQVKGIPSTKGTL
;
A
#
# COMPACT_ATOMS: atom_id res chain seq x y z
N ALA A 1 -5.51 0.99 2.80
CA ALA A 1 -6.16 2.17 2.20
C ALA A 1 -5.15 2.89 1.33
N VAL A 2 -5.58 3.47 0.22
CA VAL A 2 -4.75 4.18 -0.77
C VAL A 2 -5.37 5.55 -1.02
N ASP A 3 -4.55 6.59 -1.09
CA ASP A 3 -4.93 7.95 -1.46
C ASP A 3 -3.95 8.48 -2.54
N LEU A 4 -4.48 8.78 -3.73
CA LEU A 4 -3.74 9.30 -4.88
C LEU A 4 -3.50 10.80 -4.74
N SER A 5 -2.74 11.15 -3.70
CA SER A 5 -2.75 12.49 -3.12
C SER A 5 -1.69 13.46 -3.65
N GLY A 6 -0.77 12.98 -4.49
CA GLY A 6 0.44 13.71 -4.88
C GLY A 6 1.46 13.86 -3.74
N ARG A 7 1.26 13.18 -2.60
CA ARG A 7 2.13 13.28 -1.42
C ARG A 7 2.56 11.89 -0.95
N PRO A 8 3.87 11.61 -0.91
CA PRO A 8 4.37 10.33 -0.44
C PRO A 8 4.21 10.20 1.08
N TYR A 9 3.47 9.20 1.53
CA TYR A 9 3.34 8.85 2.94
C TYR A 9 3.03 7.37 3.14
N LEU A 10 3.70 6.72 4.10
CA LEU A 10 3.48 5.30 4.41
C LEU A 10 3.19 5.09 5.90
N VAL A 11 2.11 4.36 6.17
CA VAL A 11 1.91 3.65 7.45
C VAL A 11 1.91 2.16 7.17
N HIS A 12 2.85 1.45 7.79
CA HIS A 12 3.04 0.01 7.63
C HIS A 12 3.05 -0.67 9.00
N HIS A 13 2.15 -1.63 9.19
CA HIS A 13 2.10 -2.46 10.37
C HIS A 13 1.86 -3.92 9.99
N GLN A 14 2.65 -4.83 10.55
CA GLN A 14 2.47 -6.26 10.40
C GLN A 14 2.84 -6.99 11.71
N PRO A 15 2.35 -8.22 11.93
CA PRO A 15 2.84 -9.09 13.00
C PRO A 15 4.33 -9.40 12.84
N GLN A 16 4.97 -9.81 13.93
CA GLN A 16 6.32 -10.36 13.86
C GLN A 16 6.31 -11.65 13.04
N ILE A 17 7.21 -11.76 12.07
CA ILE A 17 7.38 -12.92 11.19
C ILE A 17 8.87 -13.30 11.11
N VAL A 18 9.16 -14.50 10.59
CA VAL A 18 10.54 -14.95 10.35
C VAL A 18 11.24 -14.04 9.34
N GLU A 19 12.54 -13.87 9.50
CA GLU A 19 13.34 -12.91 8.70
C GLU A 19 13.52 -13.35 7.24
N LEU A 20 13.38 -14.64 6.94
CA LEU A 20 13.59 -15.22 5.60
C LEU A 20 12.41 -16.10 5.14
N ILE A 21 12.02 -15.96 3.86
CA ILE A 21 11.16 -16.90 3.13
C ILE A 21 11.96 -17.44 1.95
N GLY A 22 12.46 -18.68 2.05
CA GLY A 22 13.38 -19.21 1.04
C GLY A 22 14.64 -18.34 0.99
N THR A 23 14.83 -17.60 -0.12
CA THR A 23 15.93 -16.63 -0.30
C THR A 23 15.50 -15.17 -0.14
N PHE A 24 14.21 -14.91 0.11
CA PHE A 24 13.67 -13.56 0.25
C PHE A 24 13.82 -13.05 1.69
N ASP A 25 14.50 -11.93 1.85
CA ASP A 25 14.58 -11.19 3.12
C ASP A 25 13.27 -10.43 3.37
N THR A 26 12.52 -10.87 4.38
CA THR A 26 11.19 -10.32 4.73
C THR A 26 11.26 -8.88 5.25
N THR A 27 12.43 -8.41 5.67
CA THR A 27 12.63 -7.01 6.07
C THR A 27 12.44 -6.06 4.89
N LEU A 28 12.68 -6.53 3.66
CA LEU A 28 12.44 -5.77 2.43
C LEU A 28 10.95 -5.54 2.13
N GLY A 29 10.05 -6.28 2.80
CA GLY A 29 8.60 -6.11 2.62
C GLY A 29 8.14 -4.67 2.87
N LYS A 30 8.62 -4.04 3.94
CA LYS A 30 8.33 -2.62 4.23
C LYS A 30 8.98 -1.69 3.19
N HIS A 31 10.24 -1.98 2.83
CA HIS A 31 11.02 -1.16 1.89
C HIS A 31 10.38 -1.09 0.49
N ILE A 32 9.74 -2.18 0.04
CA ILE A 32 8.96 -2.18 -1.21
C ILE A 32 7.84 -1.13 -1.14
N TRP A 33 7.10 -1.07 -0.03
CA TRP A 33 6.02 -0.09 0.15
C TRP A 33 6.55 1.34 0.25
N GLU A 34 7.67 1.55 0.95
CA GLU A 34 8.34 2.86 1.02
C GLU A 34 8.73 3.34 -0.38
N SER A 35 9.31 2.45 -1.18
CA SER A 35 9.73 2.74 -2.56
C SER A 35 8.53 3.05 -3.48
N ILE A 36 7.46 2.27 -3.39
CA ILE A 36 6.23 2.48 -4.18
C ILE A 36 5.60 3.83 -3.83
N VAL A 37 5.43 4.12 -2.54
CA VAL A 37 4.86 5.38 -2.04
C VAL A 37 5.67 6.58 -2.52
N ALA A 38 7.00 6.50 -2.39
CA ALA A 38 7.90 7.55 -2.81
C ALA A 38 7.85 7.79 -4.33
N GLN A 39 7.83 6.74 -5.15
CA GLN A 39 7.87 6.92 -6.60
C GLN A 39 6.50 7.25 -7.21
N ALA A 40 5.43 6.69 -6.66
CA ALA A 40 4.08 6.94 -7.16
C ALA A 40 3.47 8.24 -6.61
N GLN A 41 4.09 8.88 -5.61
CA GLN A 41 3.59 10.09 -4.95
C GLN A 41 2.18 9.88 -4.36
N ILE A 42 1.98 8.76 -3.66
CA ILE A 42 0.71 8.39 -3.04
C ILE A 42 0.85 8.24 -1.53
N ALA A 43 -0.27 8.34 -0.81
CA ALA A 43 -0.32 7.93 0.58
C ALA A 43 -0.88 6.51 0.70
N LEU A 44 -0.19 5.65 1.45
CA LEU A 44 -0.54 4.24 1.65
C LEU A 44 -0.60 3.89 3.13
N HIS A 45 -1.70 3.27 3.53
CA HIS A 45 -1.82 2.59 4.82
C HIS A 45 -2.02 1.10 4.58
N VAL A 46 -1.09 0.29 5.08
CA VAL A 46 -1.18 -1.17 5.05
C VAL A 46 -0.99 -1.72 6.46
N ARG A 47 -1.98 -2.51 6.89
CA ARG A 47 -1.97 -3.17 8.19
C ARG A 47 -2.41 -4.62 8.01
N VAL A 48 -1.54 -5.56 8.37
CA VAL A 48 -1.92 -6.95 8.56
C VAL A 48 -2.41 -7.09 10.00
N LEU A 49 -3.66 -7.52 10.18
CA LEU A 49 -4.29 -7.61 11.50
C LEU A 49 -3.71 -8.76 12.33
N GLU A 50 -3.47 -9.90 11.68
CA GLU A 50 -2.97 -11.13 12.30
C GLU A 50 -2.31 -12.04 11.25
N GLY A 51 -1.49 -12.99 11.71
CA GLY A 51 -0.81 -13.96 10.88
C GLY A 51 0.55 -14.36 11.46
N SER A 52 0.96 -15.60 11.21
CA SER A 52 2.25 -16.15 11.69
C SER A 52 3.15 -16.65 10.56
N ASN A 53 2.57 -16.98 9.40
CA ASN A 53 3.32 -17.41 8.23
C ASN A 53 3.78 -16.20 7.41
N ALA A 54 5.10 -16.04 7.26
CA ALA A 54 5.70 -14.89 6.59
C ALA A 54 5.24 -14.73 5.12
N HIS A 55 5.11 -15.84 4.38
CA HIS A 55 4.61 -15.82 2.99
C HIS A 55 3.19 -15.26 2.93
N HIS A 56 2.29 -15.81 3.74
CA HIS A 56 0.89 -15.35 3.76
C HIS A 56 0.76 -13.91 4.24
N VAL A 57 1.58 -13.47 5.21
CA VAL A 57 1.58 -12.09 5.71
C VAL A 57 1.98 -11.10 4.61
N LEU A 58 3.01 -11.39 3.82
CA LEU A 58 3.40 -10.53 2.70
C LEU A 58 2.40 -10.59 1.56
N GLU A 59 1.98 -11.79 1.15
CA GLU A 59 1.02 -11.97 0.07
C GLU A 59 -0.32 -11.27 0.38
N ALA A 60 -0.77 -11.31 1.64
CA ALA A 60 -1.96 -10.59 2.08
C ALA A 60 -1.82 -9.07 1.91
N GLN A 61 -0.65 -8.49 2.20
CA GLN A 61 -0.38 -7.07 1.95
C GLN A 61 -0.52 -6.74 0.47
N PHE A 62 0.16 -7.49 -0.41
CA PHE A 62 0.09 -7.26 -1.85
C PHE A 62 -1.34 -7.36 -2.39
N LYS A 63 -2.08 -8.40 -1.99
CA LYS A 63 -3.48 -8.59 -2.40
C LYS A 63 -4.39 -7.47 -1.89
N ALA A 64 -4.18 -7.01 -0.66
CA ALA A 64 -4.97 -5.92 -0.09
C ALA A 64 -4.67 -4.58 -0.78
N VAL A 65 -3.40 -4.28 -1.03
CA VAL A 65 -2.99 -3.06 -1.75
C VAL A 65 -3.50 -3.09 -3.19
N ALA A 66 -3.40 -4.21 -3.90
CA ALA A 66 -3.90 -4.34 -5.27
C ALA A 66 -5.41 -4.03 -5.38
N ARG A 67 -6.21 -4.54 -4.43
CA ARG A 67 -7.65 -4.23 -4.38
C ARG A 67 -7.91 -2.76 -4.08
N ALA A 68 -7.29 -2.21 -3.03
CA ALA A 68 -7.47 -0.81 -2.66
C ALA A 68 -7.01 0.16 -3.76
N LEU A 69 -5.91 -0.17 -4.46
CA LEU A 69 -5.40 0.62 -5.57
C LEU A 69 -6.36 0.55 -6.77
N LYS A 70 -6.88 -0.63 -7.10
CA LYS A 70 -7.90 -0.78 -8.16
C LYS A 70 -9.09 0.14 -7.89
N ASP A 71 -9.58 0.19 -6.65
CA ASP A 71 -10.69 1.05 -6.29
C ASP A 71 -10.30 2.54 -6.38
N ALA A 72 -9.11 2.91 -5.90
CA ALA A 72 -8.62 4.30 -5.91
C ALA A 72 -8.36 4.86 -7.33
N VAL A 73 -7.93 4.02 -8.27
CA VAL A 73 -7.69 4.44 -9.67
C VAL A 73 -8.93 4.34 -10.55
N SER A 74 -10.03 3.79 -10.05
CA SER A 74 -11.26 3.62 -10.83
C SER A 74 -11.89 4.98 -11.11
N LEU A 75 -12.37 5.16 -12.34
CA LEU A 75 -13.09 6.37 -12.73
C LEU A 75 -14.46 6.41 -12.06
N ASP A 76 -14.71 7.43 -11.25
CA ASP A 76 -16.03 7.72 -10.70
C ASP A 76 -16.79 8.70 -11.59
N LYS A 77 -17.91 8.24 -12.17
CA LYS A 77 -18.77 9.04 -13.06
C LYS A 77 -19.43 10.23 -12.35
N GLN A 78 -19.49 10.21 -11.02
CA GLN A 78 -20.07 11.30 -10.21
C GLN A 78 -19.06 12.44 -10.00
N VAL A 79 -17.76 12.15 -10.11
CA VAL A 79 -16.69 13.14 -9.92
C VAL A 79 -16.54 13.96 -11.21
N LYS A 80 -16.60 15.29 -11.06
CA LYS A 80 -16.29 16.24 -12.14
C LYS A 80 -15.01 16.98 -11.79
N GLY A 81 -14.02 16.94 -12.68
CA GLY A 81 -12.73 17.60 -12.48
C GLY A 81 -11.81 16.84 -11.52
N ILE A 82 -10.90 17.57 -10.87
CA ILE A 82 -9.90 17.00 -9.96
C ILE A 82 -10.55 16.78 -8.58
N PRO A 83 -10.49 15.57 -7.99
CA PRO A 83 -11.09 15.25 -6.69
C PRO A 83 -10.26 15.82 -5.52
N SER A 84 -10.10 17.15 -5.49
CA SER A 84 -9.35 17.89 -4.48
C SER A 84 -10.00 19.24 -4.28
N THR A 85 -10.22 19.64 -3.01
CA THR A 85 -10.76 20.98 -2.68
C THR A 85 -9.83 22.11 -3.10
N LYS A 86 -8.54 21.81 -3.35
CA LYS A 86 -7.56 22.76 -3.87
C LYS A 86 -7.61 22.89 -5.39
N GLY A 87 -8.36 22.04 -6.09
CA GLY A 87 -8.41 21.99 -7.55
C GLY A 87 -7.14 21.43 -8.20
N THR A 88 -6.23 20.81 -7.43
CA THR A 88 -4.96 20.24 -7.89
C THR A 88 -4.57 19.03 -7.03
N LEU A 89 -3.80 18.11 -7.63
CA LEU A 89 -3.18 16.92 -7.04
C LEU A 89 -1.74 16.79 -7.54
#